data_AF-A0A7X8CJI3-F1
#
_entry.id   AF-A0A7X8CJI3-F1
#
_cell.length_a   1.000
_cell.length_b   1.000
_cell.length_c   1.000
_cell.angle_alpha   90.00
_cell.angle_beta   90.00
_cell.angle_gamma   90.00
#
_symmetry.space_group_name_H-M   'P 1'
#
loop_
_entity.id
_entity.type
_entity.pdbx_description
1 polymer ?
#
loop_
_entity_poly.entity_id
_entity_poly.type
_entity_poly.pdbx_seq_one_letter_code
_entity_poly.pdbx_strand_id
1 'polypeptide(L)'
;MKCELCNNTASVVFFVLDKEEKIEKKFYLCEVCASKVPVSCFVVNQIQQPSRLKQFSIPKQTEENISGIFCSYCLTSAKDFLENGLLGCSRCYDSFSELIQDCISVKQLKLTHRGKMPIRLFQRKKLKKDIDQMRQIYQKCLEKENYEEAYGVGRRLKRLESYLR
;
A
#
# COMPACT_ATOMS: atom_id res chain seq x y z
N MET A 1 -19.72 19.64 21.21
CA MET A 1 -19.40 18.53 20.29
C MET A 1 -17.92 18.63 19.90
N LYS A 2 -17.17 17.53 19.97
CA LYS A 2 -15.73 17.50 19.64
C LYS A 2 -15.51 16.91 18.24
N CYS A 3 -14.42 17.30 17.59
CA CYS A 3 -13.98 16.79 16.30
C CYS A 3 -13.43 15.38 16.48
N GLU A 4 -13.86 14.43 15.64
CA GLU A 4 -13.45 13.03 15.73
C GLU A 4 -11.98 12.78 15.35
N LEU A 5 -11.36 13.71 14.62
CA LEU A 5 -9.97 13.59 14.18
C LEU A 5 -8.96 14.25 15.13
N CYS A 6 -9.35 15.34 15.81
CA CYS A 6 -8.41 16.16 16.58
C CYS A 6 -8.93 16.60 17.96
N ASN A 7 -10.13 16.18 18.36
CA ASN A 7 -10.78 16.50 19.64
C ASN A 7 -11.07 17.99 19.91
N ASN A 8 -10.79 18.90 18.97
CA ASN A 8 -11.16 20.31 19.04
C ASN A 8 -12.68 20.51 18.89
N THR A 9 -13.20 21.73 19.01
CA THR A 9 -14.62 22.01 18.75
C THR A 9 -14.99 21.71 17.30
N ALA A 10 -16.02 20.87 17.09
CA ALA A 10 -16.53 20.57 15.75
C ALA A 10 -17.39 21.72 15.22
N SER A 11 -17.22 22.06 13.94
CA SER A 11 -17.96 23.11 13.24
C SER A 11 -18.70 22.60 12.00
N VAL A 12 -18.29 21.46 11.44
CA VAL A 12 -18.82 20.84 10.22
C VAL A 12 -19.35 19.45 10.56
N VAL A 13 -20.50 19.09 9.99
CA VAL A 13 -21.09 17.76 10.12
C VAL A 13 -21.21 17.12 8.74
N PHE A 14 -20.61 15.95 8.56
CA PHE A 14 -20.75 15.15 7.34
C PHE A 14 -21.76 14.02 7.55
N PHE A 15 -22.64 13.82 6.57
CA PHE A 15 -23.58 12.72 6.52
C PHE A 15 -23.25 11.84 5.32
N VAL A 16 -23.16 10.53 5.55
CA VAL A 16 -23.13 9.53 4.49
C VAL A 16 -24.54 8.98 4.37
N LEU A 17 -25.12 9.13 3.18
CA LEU A 17 -26.46 8.66 2.88
C LEU A 17 -26.41 7.36 2.10
N ASP A 18 -27.37 6.52 2.41
CA ASP A 18 -27.65 5.26 1.74
C ASP A 18 -28.33 5.47 0.38
N LYS A 19 -28.50 4.39 -0.39
CA LYS A 19 -29.28 4.41 -1.65
C LYS A 19 -30.75 4.84 -1.45
N GLU A 20 -31.28 4.65 -0.24
CA GLU A 20 -32.64 5.06 0.15
C GLU A 20 -32.67 6.41 0.89
N GLU A 21 -31.61 7.23 0.76
CA GLU A 21 -31.47 8.56 1.39
C GLU A 21 -31.49 8.56 2.94
N LYS A 22 -31.35 7.39 3.55
CA LYS A 22 -31.21 7.24 5.01
C LYS A 22 -29.79 7.56 5.44
N ILE A 23 -29.65 8.12 6.65
CA ILE A 23 -28.32 8.44 7.21
C ILE A 23 -27.68 7.14 7.71
N GLU A 24 -26.62 6.69 7.04
CA GLU A 24 -25.81 5.54 7.49
C GLU A 24 -24.79 5.95 8.55
N LYS A 25 -24.02 7.01 8.27
CA LYS A 25 -22.92 7.47 9.12
C LYS A 25 -22.92 8.98 9.24
N LYS A 26 -22.53 9.46 10.42
CA LYS A 26 -22.42 10.88 10.76
C LYS A 26 -21.07 11.16 11.39
N PHE A 27 -20.34 12.13 10.85
CA PHE A 27 -19.01 12.52 11.33
C PHE A 27 -19.01 13.99 11.77
N TYR A 28 -18.48 14.28 12.95
CA TYR A 28 -18.29 15.64 13.47
C TYR A 28 -16.84 16.08 13.27
N LEU A 29 -16.60 17.11 12.44
CA LEU A 29 -15.27 17.61 12.10
C LEU A 29 -15.13 19.11 12.39
N CYS A 30 -13.91 19.58 12.64
CA CYS A 30 -13.59 21.00 12.56
C CYS A 30 -13.24 21.40 11.11
N GLU A 31 -13.29 22.69 10.80
CA GLU A 31 -13.02 23.25 9.46
C GLU A 31 -11.67 22.81 8.87
N VAL A 32 -10.63 22.77 9.71
CA VAL A 32 -9.28 22.34 9.31
C VAL A 32 -9.22 20.84 8.96
N CYS A 33 -10.00 20.02 9.64
CA CYS A 33 -10.06 18.59 9.37
C CYS A 33 -10.96 18.28 8.16
N ALA A 34 -12.10 18.97 8.06
CA ALA A 34 -13.04 18.86 6.95
C ALA A 34 -12.39 19.19 5.60
N SER A 35 -11.52 20.19 5.55
CA SER A 35 -10.79 20.57 4.33
C SER A 35 -9.70 19.57 3.91
N LYS A 36 -9.18 18.77 4.84
CA LYS A 36 -8.10 17.80 4.57
C LYS A 36 -8.60 16.45 4.10
N VAL A 37 -9.77 16.02 4.57
CA VAL A 37 -10.30 14.70 4.22
C VAL A 37 -11.17 14.82 2.98
N PRO A 38 -10.78 14.23 1.84
CA PRO A 38 -11.59 14.28 0.63
C PRO A 38 -12.87 13.46 0.81
N VAL A 39 -13.97 13.92 0.21
CA VAL A 39 -15.29 13.27 0.29
C VAL A 39 -15.25 11.81 -0.21
N SER A 40 -14.36 11.50 -1.15
CA SER A 40 -14.13 10.14 -1.65
C SER A 40 -13.64 9.16 -0.58
N CYS A 41 -13.07 9.63 0.54
CA CYS A 41 -12.72 8.76 1.67
C CYS A 41 -13.96 8.24 2.42
N PHE A 42 -15.07 8.99 2.40
CA PHE A 42 -16.32 8.62 3.06
C PHE A 42 -17.27 7.88 2.11
N VAL A 43 -17.21 8.21 0.83
CA VAL A 43 -17.96 7.54 -0.23
C VAL A 43 -17.06 6.49 -0.88
N VAL A 44 -16.99 5.31 -0.27
CA VAL A 44 -16.37 4.15 -0.90
C VAL A 44 -17.22 3.78 -2.10
N ASN A 45 -16.78 4.16 -3.31
CA ASN A 45 -17.50 3.87 -4.55
C ASN A 45 -17.79 2.37 -4.66
N GLN A 46 -19.04 1.98 -4.38
CA GLN A 46 -19.58 0.63 -4.60
C GLN A 46 -19.66 0.27 -6.09
N ILE A 47 -19.30 1.20 -7.00
CA ILE A 47 -19.54 1.11 -8.44
C ILE A 47 -18.73 0.00 -9.12
N GLN A 48 -17.69 -0.53 -8.49
CA GLN A 48 -16.94 -1.67 -9.05
C GLN A 48 -16.52 -2.64 -7.95
N GLN A 49 -17.49 -3.25 -7.26
CA GLN A 49 -17.20 -4.54 -6.66
C GLN A 49 -17.19 -5.59 -7.78
N PRO A 50 -16.04 -6.14 -8.21
CA PRO A 50 -16.09 -7.45 -8.82
C PRO A 50 -16.66 -8.37 -7.73
N SER A 51 -17.78 -9.02 -8.04
CA SER A 51 -18.51 -10.02 -7.22
C SER A 51 -17.66 -11.21 -6.72
N ARG A 52 -16.33 -11.13 -6.86
CA ARG A 52 -15.32 -12.12 -6.53
C ARG A 52 -14.37 -11.70 -5.41
N LEU A 53 -14.41 -10.47 -4.90
CA LEU A 53 -13.73 -10.13 -3.65
C LEU A 53 -14.58 -10.67 -2.49
N LYS A 54 -14.50 -11.99 -2.30
CA LYS A 54 -15.03 -12.67 -1.12
C LYS A 54 -14.49 -11.94 0.10
N GLN A 55 -15.40 -11.57 1.00
CA GLN A 55 -15.15 -11.08 2.36
C GLN A 55 -13.84 -11.67 2.89
N PHE A 56 -12.97 -10.80 3.39
CA PHE A 56 -11.75 -11.26 4.03
C PHE A 56 -12.12 -11.92 5.35
N SER A 57 -12.45 -13.20 5.30
CA SER A 57 -12.75 -14.00 6.49
C SER A 57 -11.44 -14.25 7.23
N ILE A 58 -11.20 -13.47 8.27
CA ILE A 58 -10.16 -13.74 9.27
C ILE A 58 -10.73 -14.78 10.25
N PRO A 59 -9.92 -15.71 10.81
CA PRO A 59 -10.38 -16.59 11.89
C PRO A 59 -11.00 -15.80 13.05
N LYS A 60 -12.16 -16.27 13.52
CA LYS A 60 -13.04 -15.69 14.56
C LYS A 60 -12.34 -15.26 15.86
N GLN A 61 -11.14 -15.76 16.14
CA GLN A 61 -10.35 -15.40 17.33
C GLN A 61 -9.82 -13.95 17.33
N THR A 62 -9.97 -13.21 16.22
CA THR A 62 -9.51 -11.82 16.09
C THR A 62 -10.62 -10.78 16.25
N GLU A 63 -11.90 -11.18 16.27
CA GLU A 63 -13.04 -10.25 16.23
C GLU A 63 -13.08 -9.30 17.45
N GLU A 64 -12.62 -9.75 18.61
CA GLU A 64 -12.56 -8.96 19.85
C GLU A 64 -11.43 -7.91 19.85
N ASN A 65 -10.33 -8.15 19.11
CA ASN A 65 -9.19 -7.21 19.02
C ASN A 65 -9.38 -6.16 17.91
N ILE A 66 -10.34 -6.34 17.01
CA ILE A 66 -10.56 -5.48 15.83
C ILE A 66 -11.53 -4.33 16.14
N SER A 67 -12.37 -4.47 17.18
CA SER A 67 -13.29 -3.44 17.64
C SER A 67 -12.55 -2.28 18.32
N GLY A 68 -12.02 -1.37 17.52
CA GLY A 68 -11.29 -0.18 17.99
C GLY A 68 -10.21 0.30 17.03
N ILE A 69 -9.88 -0.49 16.01
CA ILE A 69 -8.89 -0.11 15.00
C ILE A 69 -9.60 0.72 13.92
N PHE A 70 -9.22 1.98 13.80
CA PHE A 70 -9.69 2.88 12.77
C PHE A 70 -8.54 3.69 12.19
N CYS A 71 -8.67 4.10 10.93
CA CYS A 71 -7.69 4.99 10.33
C CYS A 71 -7.82 6.39 10.94
N SER A 72 -6.73 6.90 11.52
CA SER A 72 -6.70 8.25 12.12
C SER A 72 -6.84 9.39 11.12
N TYR A 73 -6.89 9.10 9.81
CA TYR A 73 -7.01 10.11 8.75
C TYR A 73 -8.39 10.12 8.11
N CYS A 74 -8.91 8.96 7.70
CA CYS A 74 -10.19 8.85 7.01
C CYS A 74 -11.29 8.18 7.84
N LEU A 75 -11.00 7.80 9.09
CA LEU A 75 -11.96 7.20 10.03
C LEU A 75 -12.58 5.88 9.59
N THR A 76 -12.11 5.27 8.49
CA THR A 76 -12.51 3.91 8.10
C THR A 76 -12.19 2.97 9.24
N SER A 77 -13.16 2.14 9.65
CA SER A 77 -12.92 1.12 10.67
C SER A 77 -12.35 -0.15 10.04
N ALA A 78 -11.63 -0.95 10.84
CA ALA A 78 -11.17 -2.26 10.40
C ALA A 78 -12.33 -3.20 10.05
N LYS A 79 -13.49 -3.08 10.73
CA LYS A 79 -14.71 -3.82 10.39
C LYS A 79 -15.21 -3.48 8.99
N ASP A 80 -15.30 -2.18 8.67
CA ASP A 80 -15.70 -1.72 7.33
C ASP A 80 -14.75 -2.27 6.26
N PHE A 81 -13.45 -2.33 6.54
CA PHE A 81 -12.45 -2.90 5.63
C PHE A 81 -12.65 -4.40 5.41
N LEU A 82 -12.93 -5.18 6.46
CA LEU A 82 -13.09 -6.63 6.34
C LEU A 82 -14.39 -7.02 5.64
N GLU A 83 -15.46 -6.28 5.90
CA GLU A 83 -16.77 -6.48 5.28
C GLU A 83 -16.75 -6.08 3.79
N ASN A 84 -16.20 -4.91 3.47
CA ASN A 84 -16.25 -4.37 2.10
C ASN A 84 -15.01 -4.71 1.26
N GLY A 85 -13.91 -5.12 1.89
CA GLY A 85 -12.62 -5.38 1.24
C GLY A 85 -11.91 -4.13 0.70
N LEU A 86 -12.36 -2.94 1.09
CA LEU A 86 -11.92 -1.65 0.53
C LEU A 86 -11.29 -0.75 1.60
N LEU A 87 -10.22 -0.06 1.21
CA LEU A 87 -9.49 0.90 2.04
C LEU A 87 -9.90 2.34 1.65
N GLY A 88 -10.03 3.23 2.63
CA GLY A 88 -10.49 4.61 2.42
C GLY A 88 -9.42 5.62 1.97
N CYS A 89 -8.15 5.43 2.36
CA CYS A 89 -7.04 6.32 1.96
C CYS A 89 -5.70 5.58 1.93
N SER A 90 -4.62 6.25 1.51
CA SER A 90 -3.27 5.66 1.47
C SER A 90 -2.74 5.26 2.85
N ARG A 91 -3.07 6.01 3.91
CA ARG A 91 -2.65 5.72 5.30
C ARG A 91 -3.33 4.49 5.90
N CYS A 92 -4.38 3.98 5.25
CA CYS A 92 -5.01 2.74 5.67
C CYS A 92 -4.08 1.52 5.52
N TYR A 93 -3.10 1.56 4.59
CA TYR A 93 -2.10 0.50 4.46
C TYR A 93 -1.22 0.37 5.70
N ASP A 94 -0.91 1.49 6.35
CA ASP A 94 -0.15 1.50 7.60
C ASP A 94 -1.06 1.12 8.79
N SER A 95 -2.25 1.73 8.83
CA SER A 95 -3.22 1.56 9.93
C SER A 95 -3.74 0.12 10.07
N PHE A 96 -3.81 -0.62 8.96
CA PHE A 96 -4.29 -2.00 8.93
C PHE A 96 -3.23 -2.99 8.44
N SER A 97 -1.95 -2.63 8.53
CA SER A 97 -0.84 -3.43 8.01
C SER A 97 -0.86 -4.89 8.46
N GLU A 98 -1.06 -5.12 9.76
CA GLU A 98 -1.17 -6.46 10.36
C GLU A 98 -2.37 -7.24 9.80
N LEU A 99 -3.56 -6.61 9.75
CA LEU A 99 -4.77 -7.23 9.20
C LEU A 99 -4.62 -7.57 7.70
N ILE A 100 -3.99 -6.69 6.94
CA ILE A 100 -3.70 -6.91 5.52
C ILE A 100 -2.75 -8.11 5.37
N GLN A 101 -1.73 -8.21 6.22
CA GLN A 101 -0.77 -9.31 6.20
C GLN A 101 -1.45 -10.65 6.53
N ASP A 102 -2.34 -10.69 7.52
CA ASP A 102 -3.14 -11.86 7.86
C ASP A 102 -4.08 -12.27 6.73
N CYS A 103 -4.75 -11.29 6.11
CA CYS A 103 -5.62 -11.52 4.97
C CYS A 103 -4.88 -12.14 3.77
N ILE A 104 -3.63 -11.70 3.53
CA ILE A 104 -2.79 -12.22 2.45
C ILE A 104 -2.26 -13.62 2.80
N SER A 105 -1.81 -13.83 4.03
CA SER A 105 -1.21 -15.11 4.47
C SER A 105 -2.20 -16.26 4.42
N VAL A 106 -3.48 -16.03 4.69
CA VAL A 106 -4.54 -17.05 4.57
C VAL A 106 -4.73 -17.51 3.13
N LYS A 107 -4.62 -16.60 2.15
CA LYS A 107 -4.87 -16.91 0.72
C LYS A 107 -3.61 -17.30 -0.05
N GLN A 108 -2.43 -16.92 0.41
CA GLN A 108 -1.14 -17.20 -0.24
C GLN A 108 -0.25 -18.07 0.64
N LEU A 109 0.20 -19.23 0.13
CA LEU A 109 1.15 -20.10 0.83
C LEU A 109 2.46 -19.40 1.24
N LYS A 110 2.89 -18.39 0.48
CA LYS A 110 4.13 -17.63 0.73
C LYS A 110 3.95 -16.19 0.28
N LEU A 111 4.47 -15.25 1.07
CA LEU A 111 4.53 -13.82 0.75
C LEU A 111 5.41 -13.53 -0.49
N THR A 112 6.32 -14.44 -0.84
CA THR A 112 7.21 -14.31 -2.00
C THR A 112 6.84 -15.31 -3.10
N HIS A 113 6.56 -14.81 -4.29
CA HIS A 113 6.35 -15.65 -5.47
C HIS A 113 7.68 -16.24 -5.97
N ARG A 114 7.81 -17.57 -5.96
CA ARG A 114 8.99 -18.31 -6.48
C ARG A 114 8.74 -19.03 -7.81
N GLY A 115 7.58 -18.83 -8.44
CA GLY A 115 7.16 -19.51 -9.67
C GLY A 115 7.54 -18.78 -10.96
N LYS A 116 6.71 -18.96 -12.00
CA LYS A 116 6.86 -18.35 -13.34
C LYS A 116 7.10 -16.84 -13.23
N MET A 117 8.17 -16.36 -13.84
CA MET A 117 8.47 -14.93 -13.89
C MET A 117 8.18 -14.39 -15.28
N PRO A 118 7.45 -13.26 -15.40
CA PRO A 118 7.23 -12.63 -16.69
C PRO A 118 8.55 -12.36 -17.43
N ILE A 119 8.59 -12.64 -18.73
CA ILE A 119 9.82 -12.58 -19.55
C ILE A 119 10.49 -11.19 -19.46
N ARG A 120 9.69 -10.12 -19.49
CA ARG A 120 10.18 -8.74 -19.35
C ARG A 120 10.83 -8.48 -17.98
N LEU A 121 10.25 -9.02 -16.91
CA LEU A 121 10.83 -8.93 -15.57
C LEU A 121 12.12 -9.75 -15.46
N PHE A 122 12.20 -10.89 -16.16
CA PHE A 122 13.42 -11.71 -16.24
C PHE A 122 14.58 -10.97 -16.87
N GLN A 123 14.37 -10.36 -18.04
CA GLN A 123 15.40 -9.56 -18.71
C GLN A 123 15.87 -8.42 -17.81
N ARG A 124 14.94 -7.69 -17.18
CA ARG A 124 15.29 -6.58 -16.28
C ARG A 124 16.03 -7.04 -15.02
N LYS A 125 15.65 -8.17 -14.41
CA LYS A 125 16.37 -8.74 -13.26
C LYS A 125 17.76 -9.25 -13.64
N LYS A 126 17.90 -9.93 -14.78
CA LYS A 126 19.19 -10.40 -15.28
C LYS A 126 20.14 -9.22 -15.49
N LEU A 127 19.66 -8.18 -16.17
CA LEU A 127 20.45 -6.99 -16.43
C LEU A 127 20.88 -6.26 -15.13
N LYS A 128 20.01 -6.19 -14.11
CA LYS A 128 20.40 -5.69 -12.78
C LYS A 128 21.52 -6.52 -12.15
N LYS A 129 21.43 -7.85 -12.18
CA LYS A 129 22.48 -8.74 -11.67
C LYS A 129 23.80 -8.53 -12.42
N ASP A 130 23.75 -8.39 -13.74
CA ASP A 130 24.94 -8.16 -14.57
C ASP A 130 25.60 -6.80 -14.22
N ILE A 131 24.81 -5.77 -13.94
CA ILE A 131 25.31 -4.47 -13.45
C ILE A 131 25.98 -4.61 -12.09
N ASP A 132 25.34 -5.30 -11.13
CA ASP A 132 25.90 -5.48 -9.79
C ASP A 132 27.23 -6.25 -9.83
N GLN A 133 27.32 -7.28 -10.68
CA GLN A 133 28.58 -7.99 -10.91
C GLN A 133 29.65 -7.09 -11.53
N MET A 134 29.30 -6.28 -12.54
CA MET A 134 30.24 -5.34 -13.16
C MET A 134 30.69 -4.24 -12.19
N ARG A 135 29.85 -3.82 -11.24
CA ARG A 135 30.23 -2.90 -10.15
C ARG A 135 31.29 -3.52 -9.25
N GLN A 136 31.11 -4.77 -8.86
CA GLN A 136 32.08 -5.50 -8.04
C GLN A 136 33.41 -5.68 -8.77
N ILE A 137 33.39 -6.00 -10.07
CA ILE A 137 34.60 -6.12 -10.88
C ILE A 137 35.30 -4.76 -11.01
N TYR A 138 34.55 -3.70 -11.29
CA TYR A 138 35.09 -2.34 -11.38
C TYR A 138 35.79 -1.92 -10.09
N GLN A 139 35.16 -2.14 -8.93
CA GLN A 139 35.76 -1.87 -7.61
C GLN A 139 37.06 -2.67 -7.40
N LYS A 140 37.07 -3.97 -7.74
CA LYS A 140 38.28 -4.79 -7.66
C LYS A 140 39.41 -4.31 -8.56
N CYS A 141 39.09 -3.78 -9.76
CA CYS A 141 40.11 -3.19 -10.64
C CYS A 141 40.70 -1.91 -10.03
N LEU A 142 39.88 -1.09 -9.36
CA LEU A 142 40.35 0.11 -8.66
C LEU A 142 41.23 -0.25 -7.45
N GLU A 143 40.83 -1.23 -6.65
CA GLU A 143 41.61 -1.72 -5.49
C GLU A 143 42.98 -2.27 -5.89
N LYS A 144 43.09 -2.83 -7.10
CA LYS A 144 44.34 -3.35 -7.66
C LYS A 144 45.12 -2.32 -8.48
N GLU A 145 44.65 -1.08 -8.55
CA GLU A 145 45.25 -0.01 -9.36
C GLU A 145 45.33 -0.35 -10.88
N ASN A 146 44.49 -1.28 -11.36
CA ASN A 146 44.38 -1.65 -12.77
C ASN A 146 43.46 -0.67 -13.51
N TYR A 147 43.95 0.54 -13.77
CA TYR A 147 43.13 1.63 -14.33
C TYR A 147 42.65 1.37 -15.77
N GLU A 148 43.44 0.68 -16.60
CA GLU A 148 43.05 0.35 -17.98
C GLU A 148 41.85 -0.61 -18.02
N GLU A 149 41.90 -1.67 -17.21
CA GLU A 149 40.80 -2.61 -17.06
C GLU A 149 39.57 -1.93 -16.43
N ALA A 150 39.79 -1.10 -15.41
CA ALA A 150 38.71 -0.32 -14.78
C ALA A 150 38.00 0.58 -15.81
N TYR A 151 38.72 1.23 -16.72
CA TYR A 151 38.11 2.03 -17.79
C TYR A 151 37.27 1.17 -18.75
N GLY A 152 37.75 -0.01 -19.12
CA GLY A 152 37.01 -0.97 -19.94
C GLY A 152 35.71 -1.44 -19.27
N VAL A 153 35.80 -1.88 -18.02
CA VAL A 153 34.66 -2.34 -17.21
C VAL A 153 33.68 -1.19 -16.97
N GLY A 154 34.16 0.02 -16.68
CA GLY A 154 33.34 1.21 -16.48
C GLY A 154 32.55 1.61 -17.72
N ARG A 155 33.13 1.52 -18.93
CA ARG A 155 32.38 1.74 -20.19
C ARG A 155 31.28 0.69 -20.37
N ARG A 156 31.58 -0.58 -20.09
CA ARG A 156 30.59 -1.67 -20.18
C ARG A 156 29.47 -1.50 -19.17
N LEU A 157 29.79 -1.06 -17.96
CA LEU A 157 28.83 -0.74 -16.90
C LEU A 157 27.89 0.40 -17.33
N LYS A 158 28.41 1.52 -17.83
CA LYS A 158 27.60 2.62 -18.38
C LYS A 158 26.65 2.15 -19.48
N ARG A 159 27.12 1.27 -20.37
CA ARG A 159 26.27 0.66 -21.41
C ARG A 159 25.16 -0.19 -20.81
N LEU A 160 25.47 -1.05 -19.83
CA LEU A 160 24.45 -1.87 -19.16
C LEU A 160 23.40 -0.99 -18.45
N GLU A 161 23.84 0.06 -17.75
CA GLU A 161 22.95 1.00 -17.06
C GLU A 161 22.02 1.76 -18.01
N SER A 162 22.45 2.01 -19.26
CA SER A 162 21.60 2.64 -20.27
C SER A 162 20.36 1.80 -20.65
N TYR A 163 20.42 0.48 -20.53
CA TYR A 163 19.27 -0.40 -20.81
C TYR A 163 18.24 -0.45 -19.66
N LEU A 164 18.49 0.22 -18.52
CA LEU A 164 17.54 0.35 -17.42
C LEU A 164 16.71 1.64 -17.44
N ARG A 165 17.14 2.64 -18.21
CA ARG A 165 16.41 3.90 -18.43
C ARG A 165 15.26 3.65 -19.39
#